data_AF-A0A942HIF2-F1
#
_entry.id   AF-A0A942HIF2-F1
#
_cell.length_a   1.000
_cell.length_b   1.000
_cell.length_c   1.000
_cell.angle_alpha   90.00
_cell.angle_beta   90.00
_cell.angle_gamma   90.00
#
_symmetry.space_group_name_H-M   'P 1'
#
loop_
_entity.id
_entity.type
_entity.pdbx_description
1 polymer ?
#
loop_
_entity_poly.entity_id
_entity_poly.type
_entity_poly.pdbx_seq_one_letter_code
_entity_poly.pdbx_strand_id
1 'polypeptide(L)' 'MNKTINLILMLLMAALAVVEGMNIVRNGANARNVLFCLLFAAFAVRRLMIHTKLS' A
#
# COMPACT_ATOMS: atom_id res chain seq x y z
N MET A 1 -11.30 -16.34 -0.19
CA MET A 1 -10.23 -15.62 -0.91
C MET A 1 -8.91 -16.30 -0.59
N ASN A 2 -8.27 -16.98 -1.55
CA ASN A 2 -7.10 -17.83 -1.28
C ASN A 2 -5.96 -17.01 -0.65
N LYS A 3 -5.34 -17.56 0.40
CA LYS A 3 -4.17 -16.99 1.11
C LYS A 3 -3.10 -16.50 0.12
N THR A 4 -2.87 -17.25 -0.96
CA THR A 4 -1.93 -16.93 -2.04
C THR A 4 -2.29 -15.66 -2.81
N ILE A 5 -3.57 -15.47 -3.17
CA ILE A 5 -4.03 -14.26 -3.88
C ILE A 5 -3.83 -13.03 -3.01
N ASN A 6 -4.11 -13.16 -1.70
CA ASN A 6 -3.90 -12.07 -0.76
C ASN A 6 -2.41 -11.71 -0.66
N LEU A 7 -1.52 -12.70 -0.60
CA LEU A 7 -0.06 -12.51 -0.63
C LEU A 7 0.41 -11.81 -1.90
N ILE A 8 -0.09 -12.22 -3.07
CA ILE A 8 0.23 -11.59 -4.36
C ILE A 8 -0.21 -10.12 -4.36
N LEU A 9 -1.43 -9.83 -3.90
CA LEU A 9 -1.93 -8.46 -3.79
C LEU A 9 -1.07 -7.57 -2.87
N MET A 10 -0.51 -8.13 -1.79
CA MET A 10 0.38 -7.38 -0.90
C MET A 10 1.70 -7.04 -1.56
N LEU A 11 2.30 -8.00 -2.27
CA LEU A 11 3.53 -7.77 -3.01
C LEU A 11 3.33 -6.73 -4.12
N LEU A 12 2.20 -6.81 -4.84
CA LEU A 12 1.82 -5.83 -5.86
C LEU A 12 1.63 -4.42 -5.26
N MET A 13 0.91 -4.31 -4.14
CA MET A 13 0.73 -3.04 -3.43
C MET A 13 2.07 -2.45 -2.95
N ALA A 14 2.97 -3.28 -2.42
CA ALA A 14 4.28 -2.84 -1.96
C ALA A 14 5.15 -2.35 -3.12
N ALA A 15 5.16 -3.06 -4.25
CA ALA A 15 5.88 -2.64 -5.45
C ALA A 15 5.33 -1.30 -6.00
N LEU A 16 4.01 -1.15 -6.06
CA LEU A 16 3.38 0.12 -6.45
C LEU A 16 3.75 1.26 -5.50
N ALA A 17 3.76 1.02 -4.19
CA ALA A 17 4.13 2.03 -3.20
C ALA A 17 5.59 2.51 -3.37
N VAL A 18 6.51 1.60 -3.70
CA VAL A 18 7.92 1.96 -3.98
C VAL A 18 8.02 2.80 -5.25
N VAL A 19 7.30 2.42 -6.31
CA VAL A 19 7.30 3.17 -7.58
C VAL A 19 6.73 4.58 -7.38
N GLU A 20 5.61 4.71 -6.67
CA GLU A 20 5.01 6.00 -6.32
C GLU A 20 5.94 6.82 -5.41
N GLY A 21 6.60 6.19 -4.44
CA GLY A 21 7.61 6.82 -3.59
C GLY A 21 8.78 7.40 -4.39
N MET A 22 9.34 6.63 -5.34
CA MET A 22 10.39 7.12 -6.24
C MET A 22 9.87 8.24 -7.15
N ASN A 23 8.62 8.17 -7.58
CA ASN A 23 7.99 9.21 -8.39
C ASN A 23 7.81 10.52 -7.59
N ILE A 24 7.47 10.45 -6.30
CA ILE A 24 7.44 11.63 -5.41
C ILE A 24 8.84 12.24 -5.27
N VAL A 25 9.87 11.40 -5.06
CA VAL A 25 11.26 11.86 -4.91
C VAL A 25 11.78 12.54 -6.18
N ARG A 26 11.40 12.04 -7.36
CA ARG A 26 11.87 12.59 -8.65
C ARG A 26 11.05 13.76 -9.17
N ASN A 27 9.72 13.71 -9.07
CA ASN A 27 8.82 14.68 -9.71
C ASN A 27 8.11 15.61 -8.71
N GLY A 28 8.39 15.46 -7.40
CA GLY A 28 7.71 16.21 -6.34
C GLY A 28 6.37 15.59 -5.95
N ALA A 29 5.83 16.05 -4.81
CA ALA A 29 4.55 15.57 -4.30
C ALA A 29 3.40 16.13 -5.15
N ASN A 30 2.76 15.26 -5.95
CA ASN A 30 1.55 15.60 -6.70
C ASN A 30 0.30 15.02 -6.00
N ALA A 31 -0.87 15.63 -6.20
CA ALA A 31 -2.13 15.22 -5.57
C ALA A 31 -2.43 13.72 -5.77
N ARG A 32 -2.08 13.18 -6.93
CA ARG A 32 -2.23 11.75 -7.26
C ARG A 32 -1.35 10.85 -6.38
N ASN A 33 -0.08 11.21 -6.19
CA ASN A 33 0.85 10.41 -5.38
C ASN A 33 0.50 10.53 -3.88
N VAL A 34 0.07 11.70 -3.43
CA VAL A 34 -0.41 11.91 -2.04
C VAL A 34 -1.66 11.08 -1.77
N LEU A 35 -2.61 11.06 -2.72
CA LEU A 35 -3.79 10.21 -2.64
C LEU A 35 -3.41 8.72 -2.59
N PHE A 36 -2.43 8.31 -3.40
CA PHE A 36 -1.91 6.94 -3.39
C PHE A 36 -1.25 6.56 -2.06
N CYS A 37 -0.44 7.45 -1.48
CA CYS A 37 0.15 7.25 -0.15
C CYS A 37 -0.92 7.12 0.94
N LEU A 38 -1.97 7.94 0.91
CA LEU A 38 -3.09 7.86 1.85
C LEU A 38 -3.87 6.55 1.73
N LEU A 39 -4.15 6.12 0.49
CA LEU A 39 -4.82 4.84 0.22
C LEU A 39 -3.96 3.65 0.68
N PHE A 40 -2.66 3.72 0.44
CA PHE A 40 -1.71 2.70 0.90
C PHE A 40 -1.65 2.64 2.42
N ALA A 41 -1.54 3.78 3.10
CA ALA A 41 -1.55 3.86 4.55
C ALA A 41 -2.85 3.32 5.15
N ALA A 42 -4.01 3.70 4.59
CA ALA A 42 -5.32 3.20 5.03
C ALA A 42 -5.44 1.68 4.85
N PHE A 43 -4.95 1.13 3.72
CA PHE A 43 -4.92 -0.30 3.47
C PHE A 43 -3.98 -1.03 4.44
N ALA A 44 -2.79 -0.48 4.69
CA ALA A 44 -1.81 -1.03 5.64
C ALA A 44 -2.36 -1.06 7.07
N VAL A 45 -2.98 0.03 7.54
CA VAL A 45 -3.62 0.11 8.86
C VAL A 45 -4.77 -0.89 8.97
N ARG A 46 -5.66 -0.95 7.97
CA ARG A 46 -6.77 -1.92 7.97
C ARG A 46 -6.26 -3.35 8.04
N ARG A 47 -5.18 -3.64 7.32
CA ARG A 47 -4.58 -4.98 7.30
C ARG A 47 -3.86 -5.32 8.60
N LEU A 48 -3.15 -4.36 9.20
CA LEU A 48 -2.56 -4.49 10.52
C LEU A 48 -3.66 -4.79 11.55
N MET A 49 -4.75 -4.02 11.53
CA MET A 49 -5.89 -4.20 12.44
C MET A 49 -6.56 -5.58 12.30
N ILE A 50 -6.69 -6.11 11.08
CA ILE A 50 -7.18 -7.47 10.85
C ILE A 50 -6.22 -8.51 11.43
N HIS A 51 -4.90 -8.34 11.26
CA HIS A 51 -3.90 -9.24 11.85
C HIS A 51 -3.87 -9.15 13.38
N THR A 52 -4.04 -7.97 13.97
CA THR A 52 -4.04 -7.77 15.43
C THR A 52 -5.33 -8.26 16.08
N LYS A 53 -6.49 -8.14 15.43
CA LYS A 53 -7.77 -8.67 15.95
C LYS A 53 -7.91 -10.19 15.83
N LEU A 54 -7.08 -10.84 15.02
CA LEU A 54 -7.05 -12.30 14.87
C LEU A 54 -6.01 -12.99 15.77
N SER A 55 -5.26 -12.22 16.57
CA SER A 55 -4.38 -12.71 17.64
C SER A 55 -5.09 -12.72 18.98
#